data_AF-A0A5M3WX48-F1
#
_entry.id   AF-A0A5M3WX48-F1
#
_cell.length_a   1.000
_cell.length_b   1.000
_cell.length_c   1.000
_cell.angle_alpha   90.00
_cell.angle_beta   90.00
_cell.angle_gamma   90.00
#
_symmetry.space_group_name_H-M   'P 1'
#
loop_
_entity.id
_entity.type
_entity.pdbx_description
1 polymer ?
#
loop_
_entity_poly.entity_id
_entity_poly.type
_entity_poly.pdbx_seq_one_letter_code
_entity_poly.pdbx_strand_id
1 'polypeptide(L)'
;MQPRRLDIIDAVEAVGLAGVGTEVFKAGGAEVAVGPGGTVIIAEAVDDLATSGVWNSETFRLLGPVPRAIAYRSLGPEVQLIHLFVRLEHGVLYLGEGHHMGSRWTDGELEDCDLWIDQPLSVEVLDRVRPPSTPTALPRLEWLEHVNGDRATALRLFVEGWHPAPAPAAESVAPSVPVPVALAEFYRLAEGRPQVLGVQNFICSAAELRTDDEGLLPFGYENQGGFEWFLDPSEDDPIVWTVECNGERQAERERLSGFLIQFSLFEAVMSAPYKAWSDPVPEPIADELTRGLRRVPLKTWMWPLYQMSFYVAPGLVVAEGRNEDDDEECYVSVGAVHRSLLRPLTDLGIQWRHFEG
;
A
#
# COMPACT_ATOMS: atom_id res chain seq x y z
N MET A 1 1.97 -37.64 -12.23
CA MET A 1 0.63 -37.63 -11.59
C MET A 1 0.31 -36.15 -11.38
N GLN A 2 -0.90 -35.68 -11.66
CA GLN A 2 -1.22 -34.27 -11.40
C GLN A 2 -1.48 -34.11 -9.89
N PRO A 3 -0.72 -33.28 -9.16
CA PRO A 3 -0.95 -33.07 -7.73
C PRO A 3 -2.32 -32.42 -7.53
N ARG A 4 -2.97 -32.74 -6.41
CA ARG A 4 -4.17 -32.03 -5.98
C ARG A 4 -3.76 -30.84 -5.14
N ARG A 5 -4.61 -29.82 -5.13
CA ARG A 5 -4.42 -28.63 -4.29
C ARG A 5 -4.14 -29.04 -2.84
N LEU A 6 -3.14 -28.42 -2.23
CA LEU A 6 -2.60 -28.69 -0.89
C LEU A 6 -1.86 -30.02 -0.72
N ASP A 7 -1.60 -30.77 -1.79
CA ASP A 7 -0.66 -31.89 -1.75
C ASP A 7 0.77 -31.37 -1.54
N ILE A 8 1.56 -32.14 -0.80
CA ILE A 8 3.00 -31.91 -0.65
C ILE A 8 3.71 -32.97 -1.46
N ILE A 9 4.54 -32.53 -2.41
CA ILE A 9 5.31 -33.40 -3.29
C ILE A 9 6.80 -33.03 -3.24
N ASP A 10 7.64 -33.87 -3.86
CA ASP A 10 9.05 -33.56 -4.01
C ASP A 10 9.26 -32.42 -5.03
N ALA A 11 10.27 -31.58 -4.81
CA ALA A 11 10.55 -30.46 -5.71
C ALA A 11 10.89 -30.91 -7.14
N VAL A 12 11.55 -32.07 -7.30
CA VAL A 12 11.85 -32.65 -8.62
C VAL A 12 10.57 -33.08 -9.32
N GLU A 13 9.61 -33.64 -8.58
CA GLU A 13 8.29 -34.00 -9.13
C GLU A 13 7.52 -32.75 -9.58
N ALA A 14 7.56 -31.68 -8.78
CA ALA A 14 6.94 -30.40 -9.12
C ALA A 14 7.52 -29.79 -10.41
N VAL A 15 8.86 -29.69 -10.51
CA VAL A 15 9.54 -29.21 -11.74
C VAL A 15 9.20 -30.09 -12.94
N GLY A 16 9.01 -31.39 -12.72
CA GLY A 16 8.59 -32.35 -13.76
C GLY A 16 7.26 -32.01 -14.42
N LEU A 17 6.38 -31.22 -13.79
CA LEU A 17 5.11 -30.77 -14.38
C LEU A 17 5.30 -29.84 -15.57
N ALA A 18 6.40 -29.08 -15.61
CA ALA A 18 6.74 -28.25 -16.78
C ALA A 18 7.13 -29.09 -18.01
N GLY A 19 7.34 -30.40 -17.85
CA GLY A 19 7.56 -31.35 -18.94
C GLY A 19 9.04 -31.54 -19.34
N VAL A 20 9.27 -32.38 -20.34
CA VAL A 20 10.62 -32.73 -20.81
C VAL A 20 11.25 -31.54 -21.53
N GLY A 21 12.53 -31.26 -21.23
CA GLY A 21 13.27 -30.14 -21.83
C GLY A 21 12.99 -28.78 -21.18
N THR A 22 12.41 -28.77 -19.98
CA THR A 22 12.16 -27.57 -19.18
C THR A 22 13.43 -26.76 -18.95
N GLU A 23 13.33 -25.45 -19.11
CA GLU A 23 14.33 -24.46 -18.70
C GLU A 23 14.03 -23.98 -17.28
N VAL A 24 15.03 -24.03 -16.39
CA VAL A 24 14.90 -23.60 -14.98
C VAL A 24 15.75 -22.37 -14.73
N PHE A 25 15.19 -21.37 -14.04
CA PHE A 25 15.90 -20.16 -13.62
C PHE A 25 15.36 -19.64 -12.29
N LYS A 26 15.99 -18.57 -11.77
CA LYS A 26 15.58 -17.90 -10.53
C LYS A 26 15.04 -16.51 -10.83
N ALA A 27 13.98 -16.10 -10.14
CA ALA A 27 13.39 -14.78 -10.23
C ALA A 27 12.79 -14.37 -8.87
N GLY A 28 13.30 -13.28 -8.29
CA GLY A 28 12.86 -12.81 -6.97
C GLY A 28 13.00 -13.86 -5.86
N GLY A 29 13.99 -14.75 -5.94
CA GLY A 29 14.16 -15.86 -4.98
C GLY A 29 13.32 -17.11 -5.28
N ALA A 30 12.31 -17.05 -6.15
CA ALA A 30 11.58 -18.23 -6.61
C ALA A 30 12.36 -19.00 -7.68
N GLU A 31 12.11 -20.31 -7.75
CA GLU A 31 12.48 -21.16 -8.88
C GLU A 31 11.36 -21.17 -9.91
N VAL A 32 11.70 -20.89 -11.16
CA VAL A 32 10.74 -20.91 -12.25
C VAL A 32 11.21 -21.89 -13.31
N ALA A 33 10.34 -22.84 -13.62
CA ALA A 33 10.54 -23.90 -14.60
C ALA A 33 9.54 -23.72 -15.74
N VAL A 34 10.02 -23.59 -16.98
CA VAL A 34 9.18 -23.34 -18.15
C VAL A 34 9.45 -24.40 -19.21
N GLY A 35 8.39 -25.09 -19.63
CA GLY A 35 8.49 -26.16 -20.62
C GLY A 35 7.16 -26.46 -21.30
N PRO A 36 7.09 -27.50 -22.15
CA PRO A 36 5.90 -27.80 -22.94
C PRO A 36 4.69 -28.25 -22.11
N GLY A 37 4.89 -28.66 -20.85
CA GLY A 37 3.83 -29.02 -19.91
C GLY A 37 3.25 -27.81 -19.16
N GLY A 38 3.91 -26.66 -19.21
CA GLY A 38 3.49 -25.43 -18.55
C GLY A 38 4.63 -24.72 -17.82
N THR A 39 4.25 -23.75 -16.99
CA THR A 39 5.13 -23.04 -16.08
C THR A 39 4.94 -23.56 -14.66
N VAL A 40 6.02 -23.80 -13.93
CA VAL A 40 6.01 -24.16 -12.51
C VAL A 40 6.79 -23.10 -11.76
N ILE A 41 6.19 -22.56 -10.70
CA ILE A 41 6.81 -21.55 -9.84
C ILE A 41 6.87 -22.10 -8.42
N ILE A 42 8.07 -22.15 -7.84
CA ILE A 42 8.31 -22.60 -6.47
C ILE A 42 8.95 -21.46 -5.68
N ALA A 43 8.20 -20.85 -4.76
CA ALA A 43 8.70 -19.83 -3.84
C ALA A 43 9.06 -20.41 -2.47
N GLU A 44 9.82 -19.66 -1.68
CA GLU A 44 10.07 -19.98 -0.27
C GLU A 44 8.91 -19.52 0.62
N ALA A 45 8.68 -20.21 1.74
CA ALA A 45 7.68 -19.81 2.72
C ALA A 45 8.19 -18.66 3.61
N VAL A 46 8.16 -17.43 3.10
CA VAL A 46 8.66 -16.24 3.78
C VAL A 46 7.68 -15.07 3.68
N ASP A 47 7.65 -14.23 4.71
CA ASP A 47 6.91 -12.96 4.72
C ASP A 47 7.86 -11.80 4.38
N ASP A 48 8.35 -11.78 3.14
CA ASP A 48 9.26 -10.75 2.63
C ASP A 48 8.76 -10.18 1.30
N LEU A 49 8.42 -8.90 1.30
CA LEU A 49 7.87 -8.18 0.15
C LEU A 49 8.88 -8.01 -1.00
N ALA A 50 10.18 -8.21 -0.74
CA ALA A 50 11.22 -8.18 -1.75
C ALA A 50 11.44 -9.54 -2.43
N THR A 51 10.65 -10.55 -2.08
CA THR A 51 10.74 -11.91 -2.65
C THR A 51 9.44 -12.34 -3.33
N SER A 52 9.59 -13.16 -4.37
CA SER A 52 8.51 -13.86 -5.03
C SER A 52 7.86 -14.85 -4.07
N GLY A 53 6.53 -14.92 -4.06
CA GLY A 53 5.80 -15.81 -3.18
C GLY A 53 4.31 -15.47 -3.07
N VAL A 54 3.68 -16.08 -2.07
CA VAL A 54 2.28 -15.77 -1.74
C VAL A 54 2.21 -14.39 -1.12
N TRP A 55 1.39 -13.52 -1.71
CA TRP A 55 1.20 -12.15 -1.24
C TRP A 55 -0.03 -12.03 -0.33
N ASN A 56 -1.17 -12.62 -0.70
CA ASN A 56 -2.34 -12.70 0.16
C ASN A 56 -3.11 -14.00 -0.12
N SER A 57 -4.34 -14.13 0.37
CA SER A 57 -5.15 -15.34 0.18
C SER A 57 -5.41 -15.67 -1.30
N GLU A 58 -5.36 -14.68 -2.19
CA GLU A 58 -5.73 -14.82 -3.60
C GLU A 58 -4.58 -14.51 -4.55
N THR A 59 -3.49 -13.92 -4.08
CA THR A 59 -2.43 -13.38 -4.94
C THR A 59 -1.10 -14.06 -4.66
N PHE A 60 -0.44 -14.52 -5.71
CA PHE A 60 0.97 -14.89 -5.74
C PHE A 60 1.71 -13.87 -6.61
N ARG A 61 2.82 -13.32 -6.11
CA ARG A 61 3.63 -12.36 -6.85
C ARG A 61 4.94 -12.99 -7.29
N LEU A 62 5.25 -12.87 -8.58
CA LEU A 62 6.55 -13.20 -9.14
C LEU A 62 7.33 -11.90 -9.37
N LEU A 63 8.41 -11.70 -8.64
CA LEU A 63 9.31 -10.57 -8.79
C LEU A 63 10.45 -10.92 -9.76
N GLY A 64 10.79 -9.96 -10.60
CA GLY A 64 11.81 -10.05 -11.62
C GLY A 64 13.23 -9.74 -11.14
N PRO A 65 14.16 -9.52 -12.08
CA PRO A 65 13.91 -9.51 -13.54
C PRO A 65 13.62 -10.91 -14.09
N VAL A 66 12.61 -11.04 -14.95
CA VAL A 66 12.38 -12.24 -15.78
C VAL A 66 12.68 -11.91 -17.24
N PRO A 67 13.59 -12.64 -17.92
CA PRO A 67 13.91 -12.39 -19.31
C PRO A 67 12.68 -12.44 -20.22
N ARG A 68 12.57 -11.49 -21.14
CA ARG A 68 11.43 -11.33 -22.05
C ARG A 68 10.98 -12.63 -22.72
N ALA A 69 11.92 -13.38 -23.29
CA ALA A 69 11.63 -14.63 -24.00
C ALA A 69 11.00 -15.69 -23.10
N ILE A 70 11.26 -15.64 -21.79
CA ILE A 70 10.68 -16.54 -20.81
C ILE A 70 9.32 -16.02 -20.36
N ALA A 71 9.24 -14.73 -20.01
CA ALA A 71 7.99 -14.11 -19.60
C ALA A 71 6.90 -14.20 -20.69
N TYR A 72 7.21 -14.06 -21.98
CA TYR A 72 6.25 -14.26 -23.07
C TYR A 72 5.80 -15.71 -23.24
N ARG A 73 6.64 -16.69 -22.91
CA ARG A 73 6.27 -18.12 -22.95
C ARG A 73 5.40 -18.51 -21.75
N SER A 74 5.60 -17.86 -20.61
CA SER A 74 4.88 -18.13 -19.36
C SER A 74 3.61 -17.32 -19.15
N LEU A 75 3.53 -16.10 -19.70
CA LEU A 75 2.46 -15.11 -19.46
C LEU A 75 1.85 -14.55 -20.76
N GLY A 76 2.24 -15.10 -21.92
CA GLY A 76 1.75 -14.64 -23.23
C GLY A 76 0.32 -15.10 -23.57
N PRO A 77 -0.25 -14.64 -24.71
CA PRO A 77 -1.63 -14.91 -25.10
C PRO A 77 -1.94 -16.39 -25.41
N GLU A 78 -0.92 -17.21 -25.66
CA GLU A 78 -1.03 -18.68 -25.71
C GLU A 78 -0.86 -19.26 -24.30
N VAL A 79 -1.71 -18.84 -23.36
CA VAL A 79 -1.53 -19.08 -21.92
C VAL A 79 -1.32 -20.57 -21.65
N GLN A 80 -0.11 -20.90 -21.20
CA GLN A 80 0.21 -22.22 -20.67
C GLN A 80 -0.18 -22.28 -19.18
N LEU A 81 -0.52 -23.48 -18.72
CA LEU A 81 -0.84 -23.76 -17.33
C LEU A 81 0.28 -23.27 -16.40
N ILE A 82 -0.05 -22.50 -15.36
CA ILE A 82 0.91 -22.04 -14.35
C ILE A 82 0.63 -22.77 -13.04
N HIS A 83 1.55 -23.61 -12.59
CA HIS A 83 1.46 -24.31 -11.32
C HIS A 83 2.21 -23.53 -10.23
N LEU A 84 1.52 -23.22 -9.14
CA LEU A 84 2.06 -22.47 -8.01
C LEU A 84 2.41 -23.40 -6.85
N PHE A 85 3.63 -23.26 -6.33
CA PHE A 85 4.12 -24.03 -5.20
C PHE A 85 4.85 -23.14 -4.18
N VAL A 86 4.84 -23.60 -2.93
CA VAL A 86 5.64 -23.02 -1.85
C VAL A 86 6.45 -24.10 -1.16
N ARG A 87 7.74 -23.85 -0.97
CA ARG A 87 8.67 -24.74 -0.27
C ARG A 87 8.41 -24.72 1.22
N LEU A 88 8.30 -25.91 1.78
CA LEU A 88 8.16 -26.20 3.21
C LEU A 88 9.27 -27.17 3.65
N GLU A 89 9.40 -27.42 4.96
CA GLU A 89 10.45 -28.31 5.51
C GLU A 89 10.45 -29.74 4.93
N HIS A 90 9.32 -30.22 4.41
CA HIS A 90 9.14 -31.62 3.98
C HIS A 90 8.80 -31.77 2.49
N GLY A 91 8.95 -30.71 1.69
CA GLY A 91 8.64 -30.74 0.25
C GLY A 91 8.12 -29.41 -0.25
N VAL A 92 7.37 -29.45 -1.35
CA VAL A 92 6.69 -28.28 -1.92
C VAL A 92 5.18 -28.47 -1.88
N LEU A 93 4.47 -27.51 -1.28
CA LEU A 93 3.01 -27.50 -1.20
C LEU A 93 2.44 -26.94 -2.49
N TYR A 94 1.55 -27.68 -3.14
CA TYR A 94 0.85 -27.22 -4.34
C TYR A 94 -0.33 -26.30 -3.98
N LEU A 95 -0.35 -25.07 -4.50
CA LEU A 95 -1.43 -24.10 -4.24
C LEU A 95 -2.56 -24.15 -5.26
N GLY A 96 -2.33 -24.84 -6.39
CA GLY A 96 -3.24 -24.88 -7.52
C GLY A 96 -2.65 -24.17 -8.74
N GLU A 97 -3.54 -23.86 -9.67
CA GLU A 97 -3.21 -23.13 -10.89
C GLU A 97 -3.26 -21.63 -10.63
N GLY A 98 -2.37 -20.89 -11.27
CA GLY A 98 -2.28 -19.44 -11.22
C GLY A 98 -2.71 -18.82 -12.54
N HIS A 99 -3.41 -17.68 -12.48
CA HIS A 99 -3.80 -16.92 -13.67
C HIS A 99 -3.15 -15.55 -13.67
N HIS A 100 -2.63 -15.13 -14.82
CA HIS A 100 -2.06 -13.81 -14.98
C HIS A 100 -3.13 -12.71 -14.73
N MET A 101 -2.86 -11.79 -13.81
CA MET A 101 -3.71 -10.60 -13.59
C MET A 101 -3.09 -9.33 -14.17
N GLY A 102 -1.79 -9.14 -13.94
CA GLY A 102 -1.10 -7.90 -14.27
C GLY A 102 0.40 -8.06 -14.22
N SER A 103 1.10 -7.18 -14.93
CA SER A 103 2.56 -7.20 -14.97
C SER A 103 3.14 -5.82 -15.19
N ARG A 104 4.28 -5.54 -14.54
CA ARG A 104 5.09 -4.37 -14.79
C ARG A 104 6.32 -4.75 -15.62
N TRP A 105 6.63 -3.91 -16.61
CA TRP A 105 7.73 -4.13 -17.54
C TRP A 105 8.58 -2.89 -17.67
N THR A 106 9.90 -3.06 -17.70
CA THR A 106 10.88 -1.99 -17.96
C THR A 106 11.90 -2.49 -18.96
N ASP A 107 12.13 -1.71 -20.03
CA ASP A 107 13.04 -2.06 -21.13
C ASP A 107 12.83 -3.47 -21.73
N GLY A 108 11.60 -3.98 -21.63
CA GLY A 108 11.22 -5.31 -22.12
C GLY A 108 11.52 -6.46 -21.17
N GLU A 109 12.07 -6.20 -19.98
CA GLU A 109 12.16 -7.15 -18.88
C GLU A 109 10.94 -7.05 -17.98
N LEU A 110 10.47 -8.18 -17.47
CA LEU A 110 9.38 -8.22 -16.50
C LEU A 110 9.96 -7.88 -15.12
N GLU A 111 9.47 -6.81 -14.50
CA GLU A 111 9.87 -6.39 -13.14
C GLU A 111 9.06 -7.12 -12.07
N ASP A 112 7.76 -7.27 -12.29
CA ASP A 112 6.88 -8.05 -11.42
C ASP A 112 5.62 -8.50 -12.17
N CYS A 113 5.00 -9.55 -11.65
CA CYS A 113 3.77 -10.13 -12.15
C CYS A 113 2.90 -10.63 -10.99
N ASP A 114 1.62 -10.26 -11.02
CA ASP A 114 0.60 -10.75 -10.10
C ASP A 114 -0.16 -11.91 -10.74
N LEU A 115 -0.24 -13.01 -9.99
CA LEU A 115 -0.91 -14.24 -10.36
C LEU A 115 -2.05 -14.50 -9.38
N TRP A 116 -3.26 -14.64 -9.90
CA TRP A 116 -4.45 -14.99 -9.13
C TRP A 116 -4.48 -16.48 -8.83
N ILE A 117 -4.81 -16.83 -7.58
CA ILE A 117 -5.03 -18.19 -7.09
C ILE A 117 -6.54 -18.46 -7.12
N ASP A 118 -6.98 -19.40 -7.96
CA ASP A 118 -8.41 -19.66 -8.25
C ASP A 118 -9.32 -19.85 -7.04
N GLN A 119 -8.80 -20.46 -5.98
CA GLN A 119 -9.52 -20.57 -4.72
C GLN A 119 -8.70 -19.84 -3.67
N PRO A 120 -9.32 -18.96 -2.86
CA PRO A 120 -8.62 -18.29 -1.78
C PRO A 120 -8.01 -19.29 -0.80
N LEU A 121 -6.81 -19.00 -0.30
CA LEU A 121 -6.17 -19.76 0.77
C LEU A 121 -6.90 -19.48 2.10
N SER A 122 -7.11 -20.51 2.91
CA SER A 122 -7.55 -20.30 4.30
C SER A 122 -6.43 -19.63 5.09
N VAL A 123 -6.78 -19.00 6.22
CA VAL A 123 -5.82 -18.35 7.11
C VAL A 123 -4.72 -19.33 7.57
N GLU A 124 -5.09 -20.58 7.87
CA GLU A 124 -4.13 -21.60 8.30
C GLU A 124 -3.14 -21.98 7.19
N VAL A 125 -3.61 -22.03 5.93
CA VAL A 125 -2.73 -22.29 4.80
C VAL A 125 -1.85 -21.07 4.53
N LEU A 126 -2.41 -19.86 4.58
CA LEU A 126 -1.66 -18.62 4.38
C LEU A 126 -0.54 -18.46 5.42
N ASP A 127 -0.83 -18.70 6.70
CA ASP A 127 0.16 -18.67 7.77
C ASP A 127 1.22 -19.78 7.65
N ARG A 128 0.93 -20.85 6.91
CA ARG A 128 1.91 -21.91 6.64
C ARG A 128 2.84 -21.57 5.48
N VAL A 129 2.32 -20.93 4.43
CA VAL A 129 3.06 -20.63 3.19
C VAL A 129 3.68 -19.24 3.17
N ARG A 130 3.25 -18.37 4.09
CA ARG A 130 3.76 -17.02 4.30
C ARG A 130 3.77 -16.73 5.80
N PRO A 131 4.57 -17.45 6.60
CA PRO A 131 4.51 -17.39 8.05
C PRO A 131 4.73 -15.95 8.56
N PRO A 132 3.80 -15.39 9.35
CA PRO A 132 3.94 -14.01 9.82
C PRO A 132 5.18 -13.91 10.70
N SER A 133 6.03 -12.92 10.41
CA SER A 133 7.17 -12.65 11.28
C SER A 133 6.72 -11.88 12.53
N THR A 134 7.58 -11.77 13.54
CA THR A 134 7.30 -10.91 14.70
C THR A 134 7.85 -9.51 14.41
N PRO A 135 7.05 -8.44 14.51
CA PRO A 135 7.57 -7.09 14.31
C PRO A 135 8.67 -6.77 15.32
N THR A 136 9.88 -6.43 14.85
CA THR A 136 11.02 -6.10 15.72
C THR A 136 10.84 -4.76 16.43
N ALA A 137 10.22 -3.79 15.77
CA ALA A 137 9.87 -2.48 16.32
C ALA A 137 8.65 -1.91 15.58
N LEU A 138 7.79 -1.21 16.29
CA LEU A 138 6.61 -0.55 15.71
C LEU A 138 6.70 0.98 15.91
N PRO A 139 6.20 1.78 14.95
CA PRO A 139 6.06 3.22 15.11
C PRO A 139 5.32 3.56 16.41
N ARG A 140 5.90 4.45 17.22
CA ARG A 140 5.30 4.89 18.48
C ARG A 140 4.25 5.96 18.24
N LEU A 141 3.36 6.13 19.22
CA LEU A 141 2.26 7.09 19.14
C LEU A 141 2.48 8.36 20.00
N GLU A 142 3.72 8.65 20.41
CA GLU A 142 4.07 9.84 21.20
C GLU A 142 3.70 11.14 20.47
N TRP A 143 3.71 11.13 19.13
CA TRP A 143 3.32 12.26 18.29
C TRP A 143 1.88 12.76 18.53
N LEU A 144 0.96 11.90 18.99
CA LEU A 144 -0.42 12.29 19.25
C LEU A 144 -0.54 13.32 20.39
N GLU A 145 0.41 13.34 21.33
CA GLU A 145 0.43 14.30 22.43
C GLU A 145 0.67 15.74 21.95
N HIS A 146 1.21 15.90 20.74
CA HIS A 146 1.58 17.18 20.16
C HIS A 146 0.54 17.75 19.19
N VAL A 147 -0.43 16.97 18.71
CA VAL A 147 -1.36 17.35 17.62
C VAL A 147 -2.15 18.63 17.89
N ASN A 148 -2.57 18.85 19.14
CA ASN A 148 -3.36 20.03 19.54
C ASN A 148 -2.52 21.24 19.96
N GLY A 149 -1.18 21.15 19.95
CA GLY A 149 -0.30 22.22 20.42
C GLY A 149 0.88 22.50 19.48
N ASP A 150 1.69 21.49 19.21
CA ASP A 150 2.88 21.56 18.36
C ASP A 150 2.75 20.58 17.17
N ARG A 151 1.99 21.02 16.16
CA ARG A 151 1.71 20.22 14.96
C ARG A 151 2.95 19.90 14.15
N ALA A 152 3.96 20.77 14.16
CA ALA A 152 5.23 20.51 13.49
C ALA A 152 5.97 19.33 14.15
N THR A 153 6.02 19.28 15.49
CA THR A 153 6.57 18.12 16.21
C THR A 153 5.74 16.86 15.99
N ALA A 154 4.40 16.95 15.99
CA ALA A 154 3.54 15.81 15.69
C ALA A 154 3.83 15.21 14.31
N LEU A 155 3.86 16.06 13.27
CA LEU A 155 4.14 15.66 11.90
C LEU A 155 5.52 15.02 11.75
N ARG A 156 6.56 15.65 12.31
CA ARG A 156 7.93 15.11 12.29
C ARG A 156 8.00 13.72 12.94
N LEU A 157 7.49 13.58 14.16
CA LEU A 157 7.54 12.31 14.89
C LEU A 157 6.77 11.20 14.20
N PHE A 158 5.63 11.53 13.56
CA PHE A 158 4.89 10.58 12.74
C PHE A 158 5.69 10.15 11.51
N VAL A 159 6.19 11.10 10.71
CA VAL A 159 6.93 10.81 9.47
C VAL A 159 8.22 10.02 9.74
N GLU A 160 9.00 10.42 10.75
CA GLU A 160 10.24 9.75 11.15
C GLU A 160 9.97 8.34 11.74
N GLY A 161 8.80 8.15 12.35
CA GLY A 161 8.41 6.85 12.91
C GLY A 161 7.83 5.89 11.88
N TRP A 162 7.05 6.40 10.91
CA TRP A 162 6.35 5.58 9.92
C TRP A 162 7.21 5.21 8.72
N HIS A 163 7.99 6.16 8.20
CA HIS A 163 8.80 5.94 7.02
C HIS A 163 10.22 5.49 7.39
N PRO A 164 10.89 4.73 6.51
CA PRO A 164 12.31 4.41 6.68
C PRO A 164 13.19 5.65 6.86
N ALA A 165 14.41 5.42 7.36
CA ALA A 165 15.45 6.44 7.40
C ALA A 165 15.67 7.03 5.99
N PRO A 166 16.01 8.33 5.90
CA PRO A 166 16.14 8.97 4.60
C PRO A 166 17.32 8.35 3.86
N ALA A 167 17.16 8.15 2.55
CA ALA A 167 18.29 7.84 1.69
C ALA A 167 19.28 9.02 1.71
N PRO A 168 20.57 8.81 1.39
CA PRO A 168 21.50 9.91 1.16
C PRO A 168 20.90 10.86 0.12
N ALA A 169 20.45 12.02 0.58
CA ALA A 169 19.71 12.93 -0.28
C ALA A 169 20.66 13.54 -1.33
N ALA A 170 20.13 13.78 -2.53
CA ALA A 170 20.66 14.82 -3.39
C ALA A 170 20.56 16.18 -2.67
N GLU A 171 21.24 17.21 -3.17
CA GLU A 171 21.21 18.54 -2.57
C GLU A 171 19.78 19.01 -2.24
N SER A 172 19.60 19.58 -1.05
CA SER A 172 18.32 20.16 -0.62
C SER A 172 17.85 21.19 -1.65
N VAL A 173 16.60 21.04 -2.09
CA VAL A 173 15.98 21.90 -3.09
C VAL A 173 15.10 22.90 -2.36
N ALA A 174 15.51 24.17 -2.36
CA ALA A 174 14.70 25.23 -1.79
C ALA A 174 13.40 25.43 -2.61
N PRO A 175 12.28 25.79 -1.95
CA PRO A 175 11.06 26.18 -2.64
C PRO A 175 11.30 27.31 -3.65
N SER A 176 10.71 27.18 -4.84
CA SER A 176 10.83 28.18 -5.92
C SER A 176 10.07 29.48 -5.64
N VAL A 177 9.15 29.46 -4.67
CA VAL A 177 8.38 30.60 -4.18
C VAL A 177 8.37 30.59 -2.65
N PRO A 178 8.10 31.72 -1.98
CA PRO A 178 7.83 31.71 -0.53
C PRO A 178 6.68 30.75 -0.20
N VAL A 179 6.85 29.96 0.85
CA VAL A 179 5.85 29.01 1.33
C VAL A 179 5.64 29.19 2.84
N PRO A 180 4.45 28.84 3.36
CA PRO A 180 4.20 28.82 4.80
C PRO A 180 5.16 27.89 5.56
N VAL A 181 5.45 28.21 6.82
CA VAL A 181 6.43 27.48 7.65
C VAL A 181 6.10 25.99 7.74
N ALA A 182 4.82 25.62 7.88
CA ALA A 182 4.40 24.23 7.96
C ALA A 182 4.73 23.43 6.69
N LEU A 183 4.57 24.04 5.50
CA LEU A 183 4.91 23.40 4.23
C LEU A 183 6.43 23.34 4.02
N ALA A 184 7.18 24.36 4.47
CA ALA A 184 8.64 24.34 4.45
C ALA A 184 9.21 23.18 5.30
N GLU A 185 8.69 22.97 6.51
CA GLU A 185 9.08 21.84 7.36
C GLU A 185 8.70 20.50 6.74
N PHE A 186 7.54 20.41 6.09
CA PHE A 186 7.13 19.21 5.38
C PHE A 186 8.11 18.84 4.24
N TYR A 187 8.55 19.82 3.45
CA TYR A 187 9.60 19.59 2.45
C TYR A 187 10.90 19.10 3.07
N ARG A 188 11.28 19.66 4.23
CA ARG A 188 12.48 19.23 4.96
C ARG A 188 12.37 17.78 5.46
N LEU A 189 11.17 17.32 5.82
CA LEU A 189 10.92 15.91 6.18
C LEU A 189 10.98 14.97 4.96
N ALA A 190 10.56 15.46 3.80
CA ALA A 190 10.61 14.75 2.53
C ALA A 190 12.02 14.63 1.93
N GLU A 191 13.02 15.37 2.44
CA GLU A 191 14.41 15.24 2.02
C GLU A 191 14.92 13.80 2.25
N GLY A 192 15.29 13.12 1.17
CA GLY A 192 15.68 11.71 1.21
C GLY A 192 14.52 10.73 1.44
N ARG A 193 13.27 11.20 1.45
CA ARG A 193 12.03 10.41 1.58
C ARG A 193 10.97 10.88 0.58
N PRO A 194 11.14 10.63 -0.73
CA PRO A 194 10.20 11.12 -1.75
C PRO A 194 8.75 10.69 -1.51
N GLN A 195 8.52 9.52 -0.89
CA GLN A 195 7.20 9.02 -0.52
C GLN A 195 6.43 9.90 0.47
N VAL A 196 7.10 10.81 1.19
CA VAL A 196 6.43 11.79 2.07
C VAL A 196 5.62 12.79 1.25
N LEU A 197 6.06 13.10 0.01
CA LEU A 197 5.26 13.91 -0.91
C LEU A 197 4.07 13.16 -1.50
N GLY A 198 3.92 11.87 -1.15
CA GLY A 198 2.78 11.04 -1.46
C GLY A 198 3.00 10.02 -2.58
N VAL A 199 2.08 9.07 -2.65
CA VAL A 199 2.04 7.93 -3.59
C VAL A 199 0.68 7.84 -4.27
N GLN A 200 -0.41 8.10 -3.53
CA GLN A 200 -1.77 8.14 -4.05
C GLN A 200 -2.20 9.58 -4.35
N ASN A 201 -2.04 10.50 -3.40
CA ASN A 201 -2.12 11.92 -3.66
C ASN A 201 -0.71 12.49 -3.65
N PHE A 202 -0.53 13.69 -4.19
CA PHE A 202 0.77 14.30 -4.31
C PHE A 202 0.78 15.73 -3.78
N ILE A 203 1.81 16.06 -3.00
CA ILE A 203 2.24 17.44 -2.76
C ILE A 203 3.32 17.75 -3.81
N CYS A 204 3.13 18.83 -4.55
CA CYS A 204 4.05 19.28 -5.59
C CYS A 204 5.46 19.43 -5.04
N SER A 205 6.47 19.10 -5.85
CA SER A 205 7.85 19.27 -5.43
C SER A 205 8.18 20.76 -5.21
N ALA A 206 9.09 21.03 -4.29
CA ALA A 206 9.45 22.41 -3.91
C ALA A 206 9.91 23.27 -5.11
N ALA A 207 10.57 22.67 -6.11
CA ALA A 207 11.04 23.37 -7.31
C ALA A 207 9.93 23.72 -8.32
N GLU A 208 8.81 23.01 -8.27
CA GLU A 208 7.71 23.11 -9.24
C GLU A 208 6.62 24.09 -8.79
N LEU A 209 6.67 24.55 -7.54
CA LEU A 209 5.68 25.46 -6.98
C LEU A 209 5.61 26.80 -7.74
N ARG A 210 4.42 27.17 -8.18
CA ARG A 210 4.12 28.45 -8.83
C ARG A 210 2.80 28.98 -8.27
N THR A 211 2.76 30.28 -7.98
CA THR A 211 1.49 30.94 -7.66
C THR A 211 0.68 31.14 -8.94
N ASP A 212 -0.64 31.02 -8.83
CA ASP A 212 -1.57 31.32 -9.92
C ASP A 212 -1.79 32.83 -10.09
N ASP A 213 -2.63 33.20 -11.07
CA ASP A 213 -2.97 34.60 -11.39
C ASP A 213 -3.76 35.30 -10.27
N GLU A 214 -4.34 34.54 -9.33
CA GLU A 214 -5.07 35.04 -8.17
C GLU A 214 -4.17 35.17 -6.92
N GLY A 215 -2.90 34.78 -7.04
CA GLY A 215 -1.92 34.80 -5.95
C GLY A 215 -2.00 33.59 -5.02
N LEU A 216 -2.85 32.61 -5.31
CA LEU A 216 -2.92 31.36 -4.56
C LEU A 216 -1.85 30.39 -5.04
N LEU A 217 -1.43 29.50 -4.16
CA LEU A 217 -0.45 28.46 -4.44
C LEU A 217 -1.16 27.11 -4.62
N PRO A 218 -1.32 26.59 -5.85
CA PRO A 218 -1.56 25.17 -6.06
C PRO A 218 -0.35 24.39 -5.55
N PHE A 219 -0.56 23.53 -4.56
CA PHE A 219 0.53 22.82 -3.88
C PHE A 219 0.35 21.30 -3.82
N GLY A 220 -0.77 20.77 -4.27
CA GLY A 220 -0.97 19.34 -4.38
C GLY A 220 -2.19 18.94 -5.21
N TYR A 221 -2.28 17.65 -5.53
CA TYR A 221 -3.30 17.09 -6.41
C TYR A 221 -3.52 15.59 -6.16
N GLU A 222 -4.66 15.06 -6.59
CA GLU A 222 -4.96 13.62 -6.60
C GLU A 222 -4.45 12.94 -7.88
N ASN A 223 -3.99 11.69 -7.78
CA ASN A 223 -3.29 11.02 -8.89
C ASN A 223 -4.12 10.76 -10.16
N GLN A 224 -5.45 10.83 -10.10
CA GLN A 224 -6.36 10.67 -11.23
C GLN A 224 -6.90 12.02 -11.73
N GLY A 225 -6.45 13.14 -11.16
CA GLY A 225 -6.89 14.48 -11.53
C GLY A 225 -8.31 14.80 -11.07
N GLY A 226 -8.79 14.14 -10.01
CA GLY A 226 -10.13 14.38 -9.46
C GLY A 226 -10.27 15.78 -8.82
N PHE A 227 -9.24 16.21 -8.09
CA PHE A 227 -9.21 17.51 -7.42
C PHE A 227 -7.76 18.00 -7.16
N GLU A 228 -7.64 19.27 -6.82
CA GLU A 228 -6.39 19.96 -6.48
C GLU A 228 -6.52 20.74 -5.15
N TRP A 229 -5.38 21.03 -4.51
CA TRP A 229 -5.31 21.83 -3.29
C TRP A 229 -4.57 23.15 -3.48
N PHE A 230 -5.15 24.21 -2.92
CA PHE A 230 -4.66 25.58 -2.97
C PHE A 230 -4.53 26.17 -1.57
N LEU A 231 -3.63 27.14 -1.41
CA LEU A 231 -3.48 27.93 -0.20
C LEU A 231 -3.04 29.37 -0.51
N ASP A 232 -3.22 30.30 0.42
CA ASP A 232 -2.57 31.62 0.35
C ASP A 232 -1.17 31.52 0.98
N PRO A 233 -0.07 31.68 0.22
CA PRO A 233 1.28 31.51 0.73
C PRO A 233 1.73 32.66 1.66
N SER A 234 0.94 33.73 1.80
CA SER A 234 1.26 34.87 2.66
C SER A 234 0.85 34.69 4.12
N GLU A 235 0.01 33.70 4.43
CA GLU A 235 -0.38 33.36 5.80
C GLU A 235 0.56 32.31 6.43
N ASP A 236 0.80 32.39 7.74
CA ASP A 236 1.70 31.47 8.45
C ASP A 236 1.18 30.01 8.48
N ASP A 237 -0.14 29.85 8.67
CA ASP A 237 -0.85 28.57 8.64
C ASP A 237 -2.16 28.78 7.87
N PRO A 238 -2.17 28.76 6.53
CA PRO A 238 -3.31 29.15 5.71
C PRO A 238 -4.49 28.16 5.77
N ILE A 239 -5.66 28.63 5.31
CA ILE A 239 -6.76 27.73 4.92
C ILE A 239 -6.31 26.94 3.68
N VAL A 240 -6.57 25.64 3.67
CA VAL A 240 -6.43 24.80 2.48
C VAL A 240 -7.77 24.75 1.76
N TRP A 241 -7.74 24.96 0.46
CA TRP A 241 -8.92 24.90 -0.40
C TRP A 241 -8.82 23.70 -1.33
N THR A 242 -9.84 22.84 -1.32
CA THR A 242 -10.00 21.72 -2.25
C THR A 242 -10.86 22.17 -3.42
N VAL A 243 -10.43 21.85 -4.64
CA VAL A 243 -11.13 22.18 -5.88
C VAL A 243 -11.28 20.93 -6.71
N GLU A 244 -12.51 20.40 -6.79
CA GLU A 244 -12.83 19.32 -7.73
C GLU A 244 -12.77 19.81 -9.18
N CYS A 245 -12.57 18.88 -10.12
CA CYS A 245 -12.54 19.19 -11.55
C CYS A 245 -13.82 19.95 -11.99
N ASN A 246 -13.68 21.24 -12.31
CA ASN A 246 -14.76 22.19 -12.62
C ASN A 246 -15.70 22.56 -11.46
N GLY A 247 -15.27 22.33 -10.21
CA GLY A 247 -16.00 22.66 -8.99
C GLY A 247 -15.68 24.03 -8.40
N GLU A 248 -16.47 24.44 -7.40
CA GLU A 248 -16.17 25.60 -6.55
C GLU A 248 -15.10 25.24 -5.51
N ARG A 249 -14.36 26.25 -5.03
CA ARG A 249 -13.39 26.08 -3.95
C ARG A 249 -14.09 25.76 -2.63
N GLN A 250 -13.74 24.65 -2.01
CA GLN A 250 -14.25 24.25 -0.70
C GLN A 250 -13.15 24.32 0.35
N ALA A 251 -13.43 24.94 1.51
CA ALA A 251 -12.46 25.03 2.58
C ALA A 251 -12.32 23.67 3.28
N GLU A 252 -11.09 23.20 3.43
CA GLU A 252 -10.79 22.12 4.36
C GLU A 252 -11.06 22.53 5.81
N ARG A 253 -11.42 21.55 6.64
CA ARG A 253 -11.77 21.81 8.05
C ARG A 253 -10.55 22.16 8.89
N GLU A 254 -9.41 21.55 8.58
CA GLU A 254 -8.10 21.85 9.15
C GLU A 254 -7.37 22.91 8.33
N ARG A 255 -6.60 23.75 9.03
CA ARG A 255 -5.60 24.62 8.38
C ARG A 255 -4.40 23.79 7.95
N LEU A 256 -3.52 24.36 7.13
CA LEU A 256 -2.39 23.68 6.50
C LEU A 256 -1.62 22.73 7.45
N SER A 257 -1.29 23.18 8.66
CA SER A 257 -0.56 22.39 9.65
C SER A 257 -1.27 21.09 10.06
N GLY A 258 -2.60 21.12 10.19
CA GLY A 258 -3.42 19.94 10.49
C GLY A 258 -3.69 19.11 9.25
N PHE A 259 -3.92 19.77 8.10
CA PHE A 259 -4.08 19.13 6.81
C PHE A 259 -2.87 18.27 6.43
N LEU A 260 -1.63 18.76 6.62
CA LEU A 260 -0.42 17.98 6.31
C LEU A 260 -0.26 16.72 7.17
N ILE A 261 -0.79 16.72 8.41
CA ILE A 261 -0.87 15.51 9.25
C ILE A 261 -1.90 14.54 8.67
N GLN A 262 -3.10 15.02 8.30
CA GLN A 262 -4.13 14.20 7.66
C GLN A 262 -3.63 13.60 6.34
N PHE A 263 -3.01 14.41 5.48
CA PHE A 263 -2.37 14.00 4.25
C PHE A 263 -1.38 12.87 4.49
N SER A 264 -0.46 13.04 5.45
CA SER A 264 0.53 12.03 5.81
C SER A 264 -0.11 10.74 6.32
N LEU A 265 -1.21 10.81 7.08
CA LEU A 265 -1.93 9.64 7.58
C LEU A 265 -2.63 8.87 6.45
N PHE A 266 -3.26 9.57 5.50
CA PHE A 266 -3.88 8.92 4.35
C PHE A 266 -2.84 8.31 3.43
N GLU A 267 -1.76 9.03 3.12
CA GLU A 267 -0.66 8.48 2.32
C GLU A 267 0.00 7.30 3.05
N ALA A 268 0.08 7.32 4.38
CA ALA A 268 0.52 6.16 5.16
C ALA A 268 -0.40 4.95 4.98
N VAL A 269 -1.73 5.13 4.91
CA VAL A 269 -2.68 4.05 4.57
C VAL A 269 -2.46 3.56 3.14
N MET A 270 -2.43 4.49 2.18
CA MET A 270 -2.39 4.18 0.76
C MET A 270 -1.05 3.61 0.29
N SER A 271 0.05 3.95 0.97
CA SER A 271 1.40 3.47 0.66
C SER A 271 1.90 2.37 1.61
N ALA A 272 1.07 1.93 2.57
CA ALA A 272 1.48 0.91 3.52
C ALA A 272 1.93 -0.38 2.83
N PRO A 273 2.93 -1.10 3.38
CA PRO A 273 3.36 -2.39 2.85
C PRO A 273 2.27 -3.47 2.96
N TYR A 274 1.34 -3.32 3.91
CA TYR A 274 0.20 -4.20 4.11
C TYR A 274 -1.07 -3.39 4.24
N LYS A 275 -2.08 -3.72 3.45
CA LYS A 275 -3.33 -2.95 3.38
C LYS A 275 -4.57 -3.83 3.56
N ALA A 276 -5.63 -3.19 4.00
CA ALA A 276 -6.97 -3.73 3.91
C ALA A 276 -7.95 -2.61 3.50
N TRP A 277 -8.86 -2.88 2.57
CA TRP A 277 -9.96 -1.98 2.24
C TRP A 277 -11.29 -2.72 2.27
N SER A 278 -12.34 -2.07 2.76
CA SER A 278 -13.67 -2.67 2.83
C SER A 278 -14.55 -2.19 1.69
N ASP A 279 -15.56 -2.99 1.33
CA ASP A 279 -16.81 -2.44 0.81
C ASP A 279 -17.53 -1.63 1.93
N PRO A 280 -18.64 -0.93 1.66
CA PRO A 280 -19.37 -0.25 2.72
C PRO A 280 -19.68 -1.20 3.90
N VAL A 281 -19.36 -0.77 5.12
CA VAL A 281 -19.61 -1.51 6.36
C VAL A 281 -20.63 -0.77 7.21
N PRO A 282 -21.54 -1.49 7.90
CA PRO A 282 -22.43 -0.89 8.89
C PRO A 282 -21.66 -0.15 9.99
N GLU A 283 -22.17 1.00 10.41
CA GLU A 283 -21.57 1.83 11.48
C GLU A 283 -21.20 1.02 12.75
N PRO A 284 -22.03 0.11 13.31
CA PRO A 284 -21.65 -0.65 14.50
C PRO A 284 -20.41 -1.53 14.33
N ILE A 285 -20.13 -1.97 13.10
CA ILE A 285 -18.93 -2.76 12.78
C ILE A 285 -17.71 -1.84 12.65
N ALA A 286 -17.87 -0.66 12.05
CA ALA A 286 -16.82 0.37 12.02
C ALA A 286 -16.46 0.85 13.44
N ASP A 287 -17.45 1.04 14.30
CA ASP A 287 -17.25 1.39 15.71
C ASP A 287 -16.53 0.28 16.49
N GLU A 288 -16.84 -1.00 16.22
CA GLU A 288 -16.11 -2.13 16.80
C GLU A 288 -14.64 -2.10 16.41
N LEU A 289 -14.35 -1.89 15.12
CA LEU A 289 -13.00 -1.81 14.58
C LEU A 289 -12.20 -0.67 15.22
N THR A 290 -12.82 0.50 15.40
CA THR A 290 -12.13 1.70 15.91
C THR A 290 -12.03 1.75 17.43
N ARG A 291 -12.83 0.96 18.17
CA ARG A 291 -12.87 0.99 19.65
C ARG A 291 -11.51 0.74 20.33
N GLY A 292 -10.70 -0.15 19.76
CA GLY A 292 -9.37 -0.48 20.26
C GLY A 292 -8.27 0.50 19.84
N LEU A 293 -8.60 1.48 19.00
CA LEU A 293 -7.65 2.40 18.38
C LEU A 293 -7.72 3.79 19.01
N ARG A 294 -6.68 4.59 18.82
CA ARG A 294 -6.67 5.99 19.26
C ARG A 294 -7.10 6.88 18.10
N ARG A 295 -8.23 7.58 18.25
CA ARG A 295 -8.66 8.61 17.30
C ARG A 295 -7.64 9.76 17.28
N VAL A 296 -7.25 10.19 16.09
CA VAL A 296 -6.39 11.37 15.91
C VAL A 296 -7.23 12.62 16.21
N PRO A 297 -6.80 13.54 17.09
CA PRO A 297 -7.63 14.65 17.55
C PRO A 297 -7.60 15.83 16.55
N LEU A 298 -7.93 15.55 15.29
CA LEU A 298 -8.15 16.54 14.24
C LEU A 298 -9.63 16.53 13.85
N LYS A 299 -10.07 17.59 13.17
CA LYS A 299 -11.36 17.56 12.47
C LYS A 299 -11.32 16.51 11.36
N THR A 300 -12.48 16.20 10.77
CA THR A 300 -12.53 15.29 9.62
C THR A 300 -11.89 15.93 8.40
N TRP A 301 -11.22 15.13 7.58
CA TRP A 301 -10.75 15.55 6.26
C TRP A 301 -11.89 15.41 5.25
N MET A 302 -12.10 16.42 4.41
CA MET A 302 -13.12 16.44 3.36
C MET A 302 -12.55 15.86 2.06
N TRP A 303 -12.58 14.53 1.90
CA TRP A 303 -12.09 13.87 0.68
C TRP A 303 -13.24 13.35 -0.18
N PRO A 304 -13.33 13.81 -1.43
CA PRO A 304 -13.91 15.11 -1.77
C PRO A 304 -15.41 15.24 -1.42
N LEU A 305 -16.09 14.17 -0.98
CA LEU A 305 -17.48 14.17 -0.50
C LEU A 305 -17.72 13.26 0.73
N TYR A 306 -16.65 12.73 1.34
CA TYR A 306 -16.73 11.90 2.55
C TYR A 306 -16.00 12.60 3.71
N GLN A 307 -16.61 12.53 4.89
CA GLN A 307 -15.94 12.94 6.12
C GLN A 307 -15.02 11.82 6.59
N MET A 308 -13.71 12.03 6.51
CA MET A 308 -12.73 11.04 6.92
C MET A 308 -12.16 11.33 8.31
N SER A 309 -12.24 10.36 9.21
CA SER A 309 -11.55 10.34 10.50
C SER A 309 -10.39 9.37 10.47
N PHE A 310 -9.34 9.66 11.24
CA PHE A 310 -8.17 8.80 11.36
C PHE A 310 -8.07 8.18 12.76
N TYR A 311 -7.70 6.91 12.81
CA TYR A 311 -7.43 6.17 14.03
C TYR A 311 -6.11 5.43 13.91
N VAL A 312 -5.39 5.30 15.01
CA VAL A 312 -4.05 4.73 15.00
C VAL A 312 -3.79 3.78 16.16
N ALA A 313 -2.96 2.79 15.87
CA ALA A 313 -2.28 1.92 16.83
C ALA A 313 -0.78 1.85 16.43
N PRO A 314 0.13 1.33 17.28
CA PRO A 314 1.54 1.21 16.88
C PRO A 314 1.68 0.42 15.57
N GLY A 315 2.20 1.07 14.53
CA GLY A 315 2.37 0.48 13.19
C GLY A 315 1.11 0.28 12.36
N LEU A 316 -0.02 0.87 12.74
CA LEU A 316 -1.29 0.75 12.03
C LEU A 316 -2.03 2.10 11.97
N VAL A 317 -2.51 2.47 10.79
CA VAL A 317 -3.36 3.64 10.54
C VAL A 317 -4.64 3.17 9.90
N VAL A 318 -5.76 3.70 10.37
CA VAL A 318 -7.10 3.49 9.82
C VAL A 318 -7.65 4.83 9.35
N ALA A 319 -8.12 4.86 8.12
CA ALA A 319 -8.95 5.90 7.55
C ALA A 319 -10.40 5.39 7.50
N GLU A 320 -11.28 6.05 8.24
CA GLU A 320 -12.72 5.77 8.26
C GLU A 320 -13.44 6.92 7.55
N GLY A 321 -14.06 6.65 6.41
CA GLY A 321 -14.89 7.60 5.68
C GLY A 321 -16.37 7.38 5.97
N ARG A 322 -17.11 8.47 6.22
CA ARG A 322 -18.58 8.47 6.35
C ARG A 322 -19.18 9.38 5.27
N ASN A 323 -20.27 8.94 4.66
CA ASN A 323 -21.02 9.76 3.71
C ASN A 323 -21.95 10.71 4.49
N GLU A 324 -22.07 11.97 4.05
CA GLU A 324 -22.99 12.92 4.70
C GLU A 324 -24.47 12.63 4.38
N ASP A 325 -24.74 11.98 3.24
CA ASP A 325 -26.10 11.67 2.78
C ASP A 325 -26.59 10.27 3.20
N ASP A 326 -25.69 9.43 3.72
CA ASP A 326 -25.96 8.06 4.14
C ASP A 326 -25.20 7.76 5.44
N ASP A 327 -25.86 8.05 6.57
CA ASP A 327 -25.31 7.86 7.91
C ASP A 327 -25.12 6.38 8.29
N GLU A 328 -25.63 5.43 7.50
CA GLU A 328 -25.64 4.00 7.87
C GLU A 328 -24.42 3.22 7.34
N GLU A 329 -23.68 3.77 6.38
CA GLU A 329 -22.58 3.09 5.69
C GLU A 329 -21.23 3.82 5.82
N CYS A 330 -20.21 3.09 6.27
CA CYS A 330 -18.84 3.57 6.45
C CYS A 330 -17.88 2.86 5.49
N TYR A 331 -16.82 3.53 5.03
CA TYR A 331 -15.71 2.90 4.32
C TYR A 331 -14.49 2.86 5.22
N VAL A 332 -13.82 1.70 5.30
CA VAL A 332 -12.63 1.54 6.12
C VAL A 332 -11.45 1.12 5.25
N SER A 333 -10.39 1.92 5.32
CA SER A 333 -9.09 1.61 4.75
C SER A 333 -8.06 1.54 5.87
N VAL A 334 -7.25 0.49 5.86
CA VAL A 334 -6.23 0.21 6.88
C VAL A 334 -4.88 0.06 6.20
N GLY A 335 -3.88 0.75 6.73
CA GLY A 335 -2.48 0.54 6.39
C GLY A 335 -1.70 0.05 7.60
N ALA A 336 -0.86 -0.95 7.42
CA ALA A 336 0.00 -1.51 8.44
C ALA A 336 1.44 -1.65 7.95
N VAL A 337 2.40 -1.40 8.85
CA VAL A 337 3.83 -1.62 8.58
C VAL A 337 4.22 -3.10 8.64
N HIS A 338 3.34 -3.95 9.17
CA HIS A 338 3.61 -5.37 9.37
C HIS A 338 2.33 -6.21 9.24
N ARG A 339 2.43 -7.34 8.51
CA ARG A 339 1.31 -8.25 8.19
C ARG A 339 0.46 -8.61 9.40
N SER A 340 1.12 -9.06 10.47
CA SER A 340 0.46 -9.57 11.69
C SER A 340 -0.46 -8.56 12.38
N LEU A 341 -0.33 -7.25 12.09
CA LEU A 341 -1.17 -6.21 12.69
C LEU A 341 -2.59 -6.19 12.10
N LEU A 342 -2.79 -6.79 10.93
CA LEU A 342 -4.11 -6.90 10.31
C LEU A 342 -4.89 -8.12 10.82
N ARG A 343 -4.23 -9.12 11.43
CA ARG A 343 -4.85 -10.37 11.91
C ARG A 343 -6.08 -10.16 12.81
N PRO A 344 -6.09 -9.21 13.78
CA PRO A 344 -7.28 -8.98 14.60
C PRO A 344 -8.51 -8.54 13.79
N LEU A 345 -8.32 -8.04 12.57
CA LEU A 345 -9.39 -7.54 11.71
C LEU A 345 -10.13 -8.66 10.96
N THR A 346 -9.55 -9.87 10.89
CA THR A 346 -10.18 -11.04 10.24
C THR A 346 -11.46 -11.47 10.94
N ASP A 347 -11.54 -11.27 12.26
CA ASP A 347 -12.67 -11.75 13.09
C ASP A 347 -13.82 -10.74 13.20
N LEU A 348 -13.70 -9.56 12.59
CA LEU A 348 -14.69 -8.48 12.70
C LEU A 348 -15.90 -8.63 11.79
N GLY A 349 -15.94 -9.69 10.96
CA GLY A 349 -17.04 -9.92 10.01
C GLY A 349 -17.12 -8.89 8.87
N ILE A 350 -16.06 -8.12 8.66
CA ILE A 350 -15.95 -7.15 7.56
C ILE A 350 -15.72 -7.91 6.25
N GLN A 351 -16.49 -7.54 5.22
CA GLN A 351 -16.22 -7.98 3.86
C GLN A 351 -15.12 -7.10 3.26
N TRP A 352 -13.90 -7.59 3.35
CA TRP A 352 -12.73 -6.94 2.76
C TRP A 352 -12.71 -7.16 1.26
N ARG A 353 -12.63 -6.07 0.50
CA ARG A 353 -12.40 -6.11 -0.95
C ARG A 353 -10.92 -6.37 -1.29
N HIS A 354 -10.03 -6.08 -0.35
CA HIS A 354 -8.60 -6.39 -0.39
C HIS A 354 -8.11 -6.53 1.04
N PHE A 355 -7.29 -7.53 1.28
CA PHE A 355 -6.78 -7.85 2.61
C PHE A 355 -5.43 -8.54 2.49
N GLU A 356 -4.36 -7.89 2.95
CA GLU A 356 -2.97 -8.37 2.77
C GLU A 356 -2.34 -9.00 4.00
N GLY A 357 -3.14 -9.22 5.05
CA GLY A 357 -2.64 -9.74 6.32
C GLY A 357 -3.29 -11.01 6.80
#